data_AF-A0A958SCC6-F1
#
_entry.id   AF-A0A958SCC6-F1
#
_cell.length_a   1.000
_cell.length_b   1.000
_cell.length_c   1.000
_cell.angle_alpha   90.00
_cell.angle_beta   90.00
_cell.angle_gamma   90.00
#
_symmetry.space_group_name_H-M   'P 1'
#
loop_
_entity.id
_entity.type
_entity.pdbx_description
1 polymer ?
#
loop_
_entity_poly.entity_id
_entity_poly.type
_entity_poly.pdbx_seq_one_letter_code
_entity_poly.pdbx_strand_id
1 'polypeptide(L)'
;MDKNSFPTFFNARTMGRSLREVATDLIQTESQDVVSRWFHSEDGIDLFIWSDESHLIIKQQLSFHGQVMEWNIVEGLKTGVILEDDTAKTFKVDSSEVVRYDEVLQLATLRQGIELLEHVDALSKEDRQKLQDNFRNNPTLDHISADQFMARFRNYRRSEGSHSSWWDKICTFIGRFFK
;
A
#
# COMPACT_ATOMS: atom_id res chain seq x y z
N MET A 1 -16.60 -7.05 29.44
CA MET A 1 -15.57 -8.09 29.60
C MET A 1 -16.00 -9.26 28.74
N ASP A 2 -15.65 -9.23 27.46
CA ASP A 2 -16.00 -10.34 26.58
C ASP A 2 -15.09 -11.54 26.82
N LYS A 3 -15.76 -12.69 26.85
CA LYS A 3 -15.27 -13.99 27.28
C LYS A 3 -14.64 -14.70 26.09
N ASN A 4 -13.44 -15.26 26.28
CA ASN A 4 -12.85 -16.31 25.46
C ASN A 4 -12.78 -16.04 23.95
N SER A 5 -12.01 -15.04 23.52
CA SER A 5 -11.42 -15.12 22.17
C SER A 5 -10.34 -16.20 22.21
N PHE A 6 -10.62 -17.37 21.64
CA PHE A 6 -9.54 -18.30 21.26
C PHE A 6 -8.51 -17.52 20.44
N PRO A 7 -7.20 -17.79 20.56
CA PRO A 7 -6.20 -17.13 19.72
C PRO A 7 -6.59 -17.34 18.26
N THR A 8 -6.90 -16.25 17.56
CA THR A 8 -7.25 -16.28 16.14
C THR A 8 -5.97 -16.66 15.40
N PHE A 9 -5.82 -17.95 15.09
CA PHE A 9 -4.73 -18.42 14.25
C PHE A 9 -4.85 -17.72 12.89
N PHE A 10 -3.70 -17.31 12.33
CA PHE A 10 -3.65 -16.71 11.01
C PHE A 10 -4.35 -17.61 9.99
N ASN A 11 -5.40 -17.08 9.35
CA ASN A 11 -6.15 -17.75 8.30
C ASN A 11 -6.34 -16.78 7.15
N ALA A 12 -5.40 -16.79 6.22
CA ALA A 12 -5.37 -15.90 5.06
C ALA A 12 -6.70 -15.86 4.29
N ARG A 13 -7.37 -17.01 4.16
CA ARG A 13 -8.64 -17.10 3.44
C ARG A 13 -9.75 -16.34 4.14
N THR A 14 -9.97 -16.57 5.42
CA THR A 14 -11.01 -15.88 6.18
C THR A 14 -10.71 -14.38 6.24
N MET A 15 -9.46 -14.03 6.55
CA MET A 15 -8.98 -12.65 6.64
C MET A 15 -9.13 -11.90 5.31
N GLY A 16 -8.62 -12.44 4.20
CA GLY A 16 -8.72 -11.81 2.88
C GLY A 16 -10.17 -11.62 2.43
N ARG A 17 -11.03 -12.62 2.68
CA ARG A 17 -12.46 -12.55 2.33
C ARG A 17 -13.27 -11.57 3.17
N SER A 18 -12.76 -11.18 4.33
CA SER A 18 -13.43 -10.21 5.21
C SER A 18 -13.28 -8.76 4.71
N LEU A 19 -12.24 -8.47 3.91
CA LEU A 19 -12.01 -7.12 3.39
C LEU A 19 -13.14 -6.67 2.45
N ARG A 20 -13.61 -5.44 2.68
CA ARG A 20 -14.60 -4.75 1.85
C ARG A 20 -14.08 -3.37 1.50
N GLU A 21 -14.33 -2.91 0.27
CA GLU A 21 -14.03 -1.54 -0.11
C GLU A 21 -14.95 -0.59 0.66
N VAL A 22 -14.35 0.33 1.42
CA VAL A 22 -15.08 1.29 2.27
C VAL A 22 -14.94 2.73 1.79
N ALA A 23 -13.90 3.05 1.03
CA ALA A 23 -13.71 4.37 0.44
C ALA A 23 -12.96 4.32 -0.88
N THR A 24 -13.33 5.24 -1.78
CA THR A 24 -12.61 5.51 -3.02
C THR A 24 -12.54 7.03 -3.19
N ASP A 25 -11.33 7.58 -3.17
CA ASP A 25 -11.08 9.02 -3.23
C ASP A 25 -10.25 9.36 -4.46
N LEU A 26 -10.56 10.51 -5.08
CA LEU A 26 -9.74 11.11 -6.13
C LEU A 26 -8.93 12.26 -5.53
N ILE A 27 -7.62 12.08 -5.44
CA ILE A 27 -6.67 13.06 -4.93
C ILE A 27 -6.15 13.85 -6.13
N GLN A 28 -6.67 15.06 -6.29
CA GLN A 28 -6.18 15.98 -7.32
C GLN A 28 -4.82 16.52 -6.92
N THR A 29 -3.88 16.47 -7.85
CA THR A 29 -2.56 17.09 -7.66
C THR A 29 -2.26 18.05 -8.81
N GLU A 30 -1.21 18.85 -8.66
CA GLU A 30 -0.80 19.80 -9.71
C GLU A 30 -0.44 19.10 -11.04
N SER A 31 0.01 17.84 -10.98
CA SER A 31 0.52 17.12 -12.14
C SER A 31 -0.36 15.95 -12.59
N GLN A 32 -1.05 15.27 -11.66
CA GLN A 32 -1.81 14.06 -11.97
C GLN A 32 -2.80 13.69 -10.87
N ASP A 33 -3.99 13.23 -11.26
CA ASP A 33 -4.97 12.71 -10.31
C ASP A 33 -4.58 11.28 -9.85
N VAL A 34 -4.69 11.05 -8.55
CA VAL A 34 -4.42 9.76 -7.90
C VAL A 34 -5.71 9.20 -7.33
N VAL A 35 -6.04 7.97 -7.68
CA VAL A 35 -7.14 7.22 -7.10
C VAL A 35 -6.63 6.48 -5.87
N SER A 36 -7.20 6.78 -4.71
CA SER A 36 -6.98 6.08 -3.45
C SER A 36 -8.16 5.15 -3.17
N ARG A 37 -7.89 3.88 -2.89
CA ARG A 37 -8.91 2.88 -2.52
C ARG A 37 -8.55 2.30 -1.16
N TRP A 38 -9.52 2.28 -0.26
CA TRP A 38 -9.37 1.70 1.07
C TRP A 38 -10.31 0.51 1.24
N PHE A 39 -9.73 -0.61 1.63
CA PHE A 39 -10.44 -1.81 2.02
C PHE A 39 -10.21 -2.07 3.50
N HIS A 40 -11.28 -2.36 4.22
CA HIS A 40 -11.26 -2.57 5.66
C HIS A 40 -12.00 -3.85 6.03
N SER A 41 -11.59 -4.48 7.12
CA SER A 41 -12.34 -5.55 7.79
C SER A 41 -12.60 -5.22 9.25
N GLU A 42 -13.69 -5.76 9.80
CA GLU A 42 -14.05 -5.60 11.21
C GLU A 42 -12.97 -6.15 12.17
N ASP A 43 -12.09 -7.02 11.68
CA ASP A 43 -10.97 -7.61 12.44
C ASP A 43 -9.70 -6.73 12.42
N GLY A 44 -9.79 -5.47 11.94
CA GLY A 44 -8.67 -4.53 11.94
C GLY A 44 -7.61 -4.83 10.87
N ILE A 45 -8.05 -5.29 9.69
CA ILE A 45 -7.20 -5.45 8.51
C ILE A 45 -7.49 -4.29 7.57
N ASP A 46 -6.45 -3.59 7.13
CA ASP A 46 -6.58 -2.53 6.15
C ASP A 46 -5.70 -2.77 4.94
N LEU A 47 -6.26 -2.56 3.76
CA LEU A 47 -5.53 -2.51 2.50
C LEU A 47 -5.79 -1.17 1.84
N PHE A 48 -4.72 -0.40 1.66
CA PHE A 48 -4.72 0.84 0.90
C PHE A 48 -4.03 0.61 -0.45
N ILE A 49 -4.66 1.10 -1.51
CA ILE A 49 -4.12 1.07 -2.87
C ILE A 49 -4.18 2.48 -3.43
N TRP A 50 -3.02 2.99 -3.85
CA TRP A 50 -2.95 4.22 -4.62
C TRP A 50 -2.56 3.88 -6.04
N SER A 51 -3.35 4.38 -6.99
CA SER A 51 -3.11 4.21 -8.41
C SER A 51 -3.35 5.49 -9.19
N ASP A 52 -2.79 5.59 -10.39
CA ASP A 52 -3.23 6.61 -11.32
C ASP A 52 -4.61 6.30 -11.92
N GLU A 53 -5.14 7.20 -12.75
CA GLU A 53 -6.39 7.01 -13.51
C GLU A 53 -6.36 5.82 -14.48
N SER A 54 -5.17 5.33 -14.82
CA SER A 54 -4.97 4.15 -15.68
C SER A 54 -4.88 2.85 -14.87
N HIS A 55 -5.20 2.90 -13.58
CA HIS A 55 -5.13 1.80 -12.62
C HIS A 55 -3.72 1.24 -12.42
N LEU A 56 -2.69 2.04 -12.70
CA LEU A 56 -1.32 1.68 -12.36
C LEU A 56 -1.06 1.94 -10.88
N ILE A 57 -0.74 0.88 -10.15
CA ILE A 57 -0.46 0.96 -8.71
C ILE A 57 0.90 1.64 -8.49
N ILE A 58 0.89 2.72 -7.72
CA ILE A 58 2.07 3.53 -7.36
C ILE A 58 2.53 3.29 -5.92
N LYS A 59 1.57 2.92 -5.03
CA LYS A 59 1.78 2.55 -3.64
C LYS A 59 0.70 1.56 -3.24
N GLN A 60 1.04 0.63 -2.36
CA GLN A 60 0.09 -0.21 -1.66
C GLN A 60 0.58 -0.47 -0.24
N GLN A 61 -0.35 -0.53 0.71
CA GLN A 61 -0.06 -0.84 2.11
C GLN A 61 -1.10 -1.83 2.63
N LEU A 62 -0.64 -2.89 3.27
CA LEU A 62 -1.48 -3.88 3.93
C LEU A 62 -1.10 -3.95 5.41
N SER A 63 -2.05 -3.72 6.31
CA SER A 63 -1.91 -3.92 7.75
C SER A 63 -2.80 -5.06 8.23
N PHE A 64 -2.26 -5.89 9.12
CA PHE A 64 -2.98 -6.99 9.76
C PHE A 64 -2.26 -7.43 11.03
N HIS A 65 -3.01 -7.72 12.10
CA HIS A 65 -2.44 -8.20 13.37
C HIS A 65 -1.27 -7.34 13.91
N GLY A 66 -1.37 -6.01 13.77
CA GLY A 66 -0.33 -5.06 14.18
C GLY A 66 0.94 -5.07 13.32
N GLN A 67 0.98 -5.87 12.25
CA GLN A 67 2.03 -5.84 11.23
C GLN A 67 1.62 -4.93 10.09
N VAL A 68 2.60 -4.36 9.40
CA VAL A 68 2.39 -3.64 8.14
C VAL A 68 3.39 -4.13 7.10
N MET A 69 2.94 -4.18 5.85
CA MET A 69 3.80 -4.25 4.69
C MET A 69 3.39 -3.18 3.69
N GLU A 70 4.38 -2.41 3.25
CA GLU A 70 4.21 -1.35 2.27
C GLU A 70 5.09 -1.63 1.07
N TRP A 71 4.56 -1.43 -0.12
CA TRP A 71 5.37 -1.29 -1.32
C TRP A 71 5.04 0.03 -1.98
N ASN A 72 6.08 0.69 -2.47
CA ASN A 72 5.92 1.80 -3.38
C ASN A 72 6.99 1.83 -4.45
N ILE A 73 6.70 2.52 -5.54
CA ILE A 73 7.55 2.44 -6.73
C ILE A 73 8.92 3.14 -6.55
N VAL A 74 9.06 4.05 -5.58
CA VAL A 74 10.31 4.79 -5.34
C VAL A 74 11.20 4.09 -4.34
N GLU A 75 10.68 3.80 -3.16
CA GLU A 75 11.46 3.23 -2.05
C GLU A 75 11.44 1.71 -2.03
N GLY A 76 10.50 1.09 -2.76
CA GLY A 76 10.32 -0.34 -2.79
C GLY A 76 9.58 -0.88 -1.57
N LEU A 77 9.97 -2.08 -1.15
CA LEU A 77 9.30 -2.87 -0.13
C LEU A 77 9.79 -2.54 1.28
N LYS A 78 8.86 -2.37 2.20
CA LYS A 78 9.10 -2.20 3.65
C LYS A 78 8.15 -3.11 4.44
N THR A 79 8.61 -3.58 5.60
CA THR A 79 7.75 -4.17 6.64
C THR A 79 7.88 -3.35 7.91
N GLY A 80 6.91 -3.48 8.81
CA GLY A 80 6.97 -2.84 10.11
C GLY A 80 5.87 -3.29 11.04
N VAL A 81 5.74 -2.56 12.14
CA VAL A 81 4.69 -2.76 13.15
C VAL A 81 3.91 -1.48 13.40
N ILE A 82 2.64 -1.62 13.69
CA ILE A 82 1.77 -0.54 14.17
C ILE A 82 1.93 -0.49 15.70
N LEU A 83 2.27 0.68 16.21
CA LEU A 83 2.40 0.95 17.63
C LEU A 83 1.33 1.93 18.07
N GLU A 84 0.59 1.58 19.10
CA GLU A 84 -0.28 2.51 19.80
C GLU A 84 0.59 3.42 20.69
N ASP A 85 0.54 4.73 20.47
CA ASP A 85 1.18 5.68 21.38
C ASP A 85 0.30 5.90 22.62
N ASP A 86 0.63 5.14 23.67
CA ASP A 86 -0.05 5.20 24.97
C ASP A 86 0.16 6.52 25.73
N THR A 87 1.06 7.41 25.30
CA THR A 87 1.25 8.71 25.98
C THR A 87 0.01 9.60 25.89
N ALA A 88 -0.86 9.37 24.90
CA ALA A 88 -2.14 10.06 24.72
C ALA A 88 -3.20 9.71 25.78
N LYS A 89 -3.07 8.56 26.49
CA LYS A 89 -4.01 8.15 27.55
C LYS A 89 -4.05 9.12 28.73
N THR A 90 -3.00 9.89 28.95
CA THR A 90 -2.94 10.90 30.04
C THR A 90 -3.78 12.14 29.74
N PHE A 91 -4.11 12.43 28.46
CA PHE A 91 -4.73 13.68 28.05
C PHE A 91 -6.08 13.53 27.31
N LYS A 92 -6.68 12.34 27.24
CA LYS A 92 -7.89 12.07 26.43
C LYS A 92 -7.76 12.54 24.97
N VAL A 93 -6.55 12.45 24.43
CA VAL A 93 -6.30 12.64 23.00
C VAL A 93 -6.44 11.25 22.37
N ASP A 94 -7.11 11.16 21.23
CA ASP A 94 -7.24 9.90 20.48
C ASP A 94 -5.86 9.25 20.31
N SER A 95 -5.75 7.95 20.58
CA SER A 95 -4.50 7.23 20.46
C SER A 95 -3.97 7.37 19.04
N SER A 96 -2.79 7.99 18.90
CA SER A 96 -2.12 8.09 17.61
C SER A 96 -1.48 6.75 17.31
N GLU A 97 -1.87 6.12 16.22
CA GLU A 97 -1.16 4.96 15.69
C GLU A 97 0.09 5.44 14.94
N VAL A 98 1.23 4.84 15.23
CA VAL A 98 2.50 5.15 14.56
C VAL A 98 3.05 3.87 13.95
N VAL A 99 3.34 3.92 12.65
CA VAL A 99 4.05 2.84 11.96
C VAL A 99 5.55 2.97 12.24
N ARG A 100 6.15 1.89 12.76
CA ARG A 100 7.61 1.75 12.86
C ARG A 100 8.07 0.70 11.87
N TYR A 101 8.77 1.14 10.83
CA TYR A 101 9.37 0.25 9.84
C TYR A 101 10.56 -0.51 10.43
N ASP A 102 10.71 -1.77 10.01
CA ASP A 102 11.84 -2.61 10.35
C ASP A 102 13.10 -2.17 9.58
N GLU A 103 14.27 -2.30 10.21
CA GLU A 103 15.56 -2.12 9.52
C GLU A 103 15.80 -3.22 8.46
N VAL A 104 15.22 -4.40 8.68
CA VAL A 104 15.34 -5.58 7.81
C VAL A 104 13.96 -6.17 7.57
N LEU A 105 13.66 -6.51 6.31
CA LEU A 105 12.37 -7.08 5.91
C LEU A 105 12.01 -8.35 6.69
N GLN A 106 10.80 -8.35 7.26
CA GLN A 106 10.23 -9.50 7.94
C GLN A 106 9.55 -10.42 6.92
N LEU A 107 10.27 -11.45 6.48
CA LEU A 107 9.79 -12.39 5.45
C LEU A 107 8.51 -13.13 5.84
N ALA A 108 8.27 -13.36 7.13
CA ALA A 108 7.04 -13.98 7.61
C ALA A 108 5.82 -13.08 7.34
N THR A 109 5.92 -11.81 7.68
CA THR A 109 4.89 -10.78 7.42
C THR A 109 4.60 -10.69 5.92
N LEU A 110 5.64 -10.65 5.08
CA LEU A 110 5.46 -10.63 3.62
C LEU A 110 4.73 -11.87 3.09
N ARG A 111 5.13 -13.07 3.53
CA ARG A 111 4.48 -14.32 3.11
C ARG A 111 3.01 -14.35 3.50
N GLN A 112 2.71 -13.98 4.74
CA GLN A 112 1.34 -13.92 5.25
C GLN A 112 0.48 -12.91 4.49
N GLY A 113 0.98 -11.70 4.28
CA GLY A 113 0.20 -10.69 3.55
C GLY A 113 -0.01 -11.05 2.07
N ILE A 114 0.98 -11.66 1.41
CA ILE A 114 0.82 -12.19 0.05
C ILE A 114 -0.27 -13.28 -0.01
N GLU A 115 -0.28 -14.20 0.95
CA GLU A 115 -1.31 -15.25 1.05
C GLU A 115 -2.70 -14.65 1.31
N LEU A 116 -2.79 -13.63 2.16
CA LEU A 116 -4.04 -12.91 2.43
C LEU A 116 -4.58 -12.24 1.16
N LEU A 117 -3.72 -11.57 0.39
CA LEU A 117 -4.10 -10.90 -0.86
C LEU A 117 -4.71 -11.85 -1.91
N GLU A 118 -4.35 -13.14 -1.91
CA GLU A 118 -4.94 -14.14 -2.79
C GLU A 118 -6.46 -14.24 -2.58
N HIS A 119 -6.95 -13.94 -1.38
CA HIS A 119 -8.32 -14.18 -0.95
C HIS A 119 -9.19 -12.93 -0.83
N VAL A 120 -8.71 -11.77 -1.28
CA VAL A 120 -9.48 -10.52 -1.28
C VAL A 120 -10.52 -10.53 -2.40
N ASP A 121 -11.72 -11.03 -2.08
CA ASP A 121 -12.80 -11.21 -3.05
C ASP A 121 -13.37 -9.89 -3.60
N ALA A 122 -13.14 -8.78 -2.92
CA ALA A 122 -13.49 -7.44 -3.40
C ALA A 122 -12.62 -6.97 -4.59
N LEU A 123 -11.49 -7.65 -4.84
CA LEU A 123 -10.59 -7.35 -5.94
C LEU A 123 -10.72 -8.37 -7.07
N SER A 124 -10.50 -7.91 -8.30
CA SER A 124 -10.38 -8.80 -9.45
C SER A 124 -9.19 -9.75 -9.27
N LYS A 125 -9.19 -10.89 -9.97
CA LYS A 125 -8.05 -11.81 -9.96
C LYS A 125 -6.77 -11.12 -10.48
N GLU A 126 -6.92 -10.25 -11.48
CA GLU A 126 -5.80 -9.51 -12.06
C GLU A 126 -5.20 -8.52 -11.05
N ASP A 127 -6.03 -7.76 -10.34
CA ASP A 127 -5.55 -6.79 -9.34
C ASP A 127 -4.88 -7.48 -8.17
N ARG A 128 -5.46 -8.59 -7.69
CA ARG A 128 -4.81 -9.43 -6.67
C ARG A 128 -3.42 -9.90 -7.11
N GLN A 129 -3.27 -10.29 -8.38
CA GLN A 129 -1.98 -10.71 -8.91
C GLN A 129 -1.00 -9.53 -8.98
N LYS A 130 -1.43 -8.36 -9.47
CA LYS A 130 -0.60 -7.15 -9.52
C LYS A 130 -0.08 -6.75 -8.13
N LEU A 131 -0.95 -6.76 -7.12
CA LEU A 131 -0.57 -6.45 -5.74
C LEU A 131 0.46 -7.46 -5.20
N GLN A 132 0.23 -8.76 -5.42
CA GLN A 132 1.18 -9.79 -5.00
C GLN A 132 2.52 -9.66 -5.72
N ASP A 133 2.52 -9.35 -7.01
CA ASP A 133 3.73 -9.22 -7.82
C ASP A 133 4.59 -8.03 -7.39
N ASN A 134 3.96 -6.93 -6.98
CA ASN A 134 4.67 -5.79 -6.39
C ASN A 134 5.43 -6.21 -5.12
N PHE A 135 4.81 -7.00 -4.25
CA PHE A 135 5.46 -7.50 -3.03
C PHE A 135 6.49 -8.61 -3.27
N ARG A 136 6.32 -9.45 -4.30
CA ARG A 136 7.26 -10.54 -4.62
C ARG A 136 8.49 -10.07 -5.36
N ASN A 137 8.30 -9.20 -6.35
CA ASN A 137 9.34 -8.80 -7.28
C ASN A 137 9.98 -7.45 -6.91
N ASN A 138 9.34 -6.70 -6.00
CA ASN A 138 9.76 -5.37 -5.57
C ASN A 138 10.23 -4.49 -6.75
N PRO A 139 9.40 -4.30 -7.79
CA PRO A 139 9.80 -3.45 -8.90
C PRO A 139 9.94 -2.02 -8.37
N THR A 140 11.10 -1.40 -8.58
CA THR A 140 11.29 0.03 -8.29
C THR A 140 11.73 0.75 -9.55
N LEU A 141 11.63 2.08 -9.56
CA LEU A 141 12.08 2.91 -10.70
C LEU A 141 13.52 2.62 -11.11
N ASP A 142 14.39 2.33 -10.15
CA ASP A 142 15.82 2.07 -10.40
C ASP A 142 16.08 0.77 -11.21
N HIS A 143 15.13 -0.16 -11.20
CA HIS A 143 15.27 -1.49 -11.81
C HIS A 143 14.42 -1.67 -13.08
N ILE A 144 13.69 -0.63 -13.50
CA ILE A 144 12.82 -0.67 -14.67
C ILE A 144 13.52 0.05 -15.82
N SER A 145 13.64 -0.59 -16.98
CA SER A 145 14.22 0.06 -18.16
C SER A 145 13.35 1.23 -18.62
N ALA A 146 13.91 2.21 -19.33
CA ALA A 146 13.14 3.32 -19.88
C ALA A 146 11.96 2.82 -20.75
N ASP A 147 12.12 1.75 -21.52
CA ASP A 147 11.04 1.17 -22.33
C ASP A 147 9.95 0.50 -21.49
N GLN A 148 10.34 -0.22 -20.44
CA GLN A 148 9.39 -0.84 -19.51
C GLN A 148 8.65 0.22 -18.69
N PHE A 149 9.36 1.28 -18.29
CA PHE A 149 8.79 2.45 -17.65
C PHE A 149 7.80 3.10 -18.61
N MET A 150 8.22 3.45 -19.83
CA MET A 150 7.33 4.09 -20.80
C MET A 150 6.14 3.22 -21.19
N ALA A 151 6.30 1.89 -21.26
CA ALA A 151 5.19 0.96 -21.46
C ALA A 151 4.21 0.96 -20.27
N ARG A 152 4.74 1.02 -19.04
CA ARG A 152 3.97 1.08 -17.79
C ARG A 152 3.31 2.44 -17.57
N PHE A 153 3.93 3.53 -18.03
CA PHE A 153 3.55 4.94 -17.86
C PHE A 153 3.13 5.62 -19.17
N ARG A 154 2.57 4.86 -20.12
CA ARG A 154 2.30 5.29 -21.52
C ARG A 154 1.47 6.57 -21.66
N ASN A 155 0.70 6.93 -20.63
CA ASN A 155 -0.16 8.13 -20.61
C ASN A 155 0.54 9.41 -20.14
N TYR A 156 1.79 9.33 -19.67
CA TYR A 156 2.53 10.50 -19.15
C TYR A 156 2.86 11.55 -20.23
N ARG A 157 2.79 11.19 -21.52
CA ARG A 157 3.26 12.04 -22.62
C ARG A 157 2.25 13.12 -23.08
N ARG A 158 1.13 13.34 -22.36
CA ARG A 158 0.10 14.30 -22.80
C ARG A 158 0.24 15.72 -22.25
N SER A 159 1.14 16.00 -21.31
CA SER A 159 1.37 17.39 -20.85
C SER A 159 2.86 17.78 -20.88
N GLU A 160 3.11 18.75 -21.77
CA GLU A 160 4.20 19.73 -21.76
C GLU A 160 5.61 19.34 -22.24
N GLY A 161 6.03 20.06 -23.29
CA GLY A 161 7.43 20.25 -23.66
C GLY A 161 8.09 21.23 -22.67
N SER A 162 8.97 20.72 -21.82
CA SER A 162 9.85 21.54 -20.99
C SER A 162 11.14 20.79 -20.67
N HIS A 163 12.26 21.40 -21.01
CA HIS A 163 13.64 20.91 -20.92
C HIS A 163 14.20 20.78 -19.47
N SER A 164 13.35 20.61 -18.46
CA SER A 164 13.82 20.19 -17.13
C SER A 164 13.83 18.66 -17.07
N SER A 165 14.79 18.07 -16.36
CA SER A 165 14.85 16.61 -16.16
C SER A 165 13.52 16.17 -15.53
N TRP A 166 12.65 15.66 -16.38
CA TRP A 166 11.31 15.20 -16.03
C TRP A 166 11.34 14.12 -14.93
N TRP A 167 12.47 13.43 -14.79
CA TRP A 167 12.82 12.57 -13.65
C TRP A 167 12.81 13.29 -12.31
N ASP A 168 13.34 14.52 -12.24
CA ASP A 168 13.34 15.29 -11.00
C ASP A 168 11.91 15.64 -10.59
N LYS A 169 11.01 15.88 -11.56
CA LYS A 169 9.59 16.17 -11.28
C LYS A 169 8.84 14.95 -10.79
N ILE A 170 9.08 13.77 -11.39
CA ILE A 170 8.48 12.50 -10.94
C ILE A 170 9.01 12.10 -9.56
N CYS A 171 10.32 12.13 -9.34
CA CYS A 171 10.89 11.80 -8.04
C CYS A 171 10.45 12.80 -6.95
N THR A 172 10.34 14.09 -7.29
CA THR A 172 9.81 15.11 -6.36
C THR A 172 8.32 14.92 -6.09
N PHE A 173 7.54 14.55 -7.10
CA PHE A 173 6.10 14.32 -7.01
C PHE A 173 5.79 13.07 -6.19
N ILE A 174 6.40 11.94 -6.55
CA ILE A 174 6.23 10.67 -5.87
C ILE A 174 6.78 10.81 -4.45
N GLY A 175 7.96 11.40 -4.24
CA GLY A 175 8.54 11.64 -2.91
C GLY A 175 7.69 12.48 -1.93
N ARG A 176 6.68 13.23 -2.39
CA ARG A 176 5.71 13.92 -1.51
C ARG A 176 4.64 12.99 -0.93
N PHE A 177 4.38 11.83 -1.55
CA PHE A 177 3.45 10.81 -1.04
C PHE A 177 4.07 9.85 -0.01
N PHE A 178 5.39 9.91 0.22
CA PHE A 178 6.14 9.00 1.10
C PHE A 178 6.77 9.69 2.32
N LYS A 179 6.44 10.97 2.56
CA LYS A 179 6.86 11.72 3.74
C LYS A 179 5.75 11.80 4.77
#